data_AF-A0A1R4B5L5-F1
#
_entry.id   AF-A0A1R4B5L5-F1
#
_cell.length_a   1.000
_cell.length_b   1.000
_cell.length_c   1.000
_cell.angle_alpha   90.00
_cell.angle_beta   90.00
_cell.angle_gamma   90.00
#
_symmetry.space_group_name_H-M   'P 1'
#
loop_
_entity.id
_entity.type
_entity.pdbx_description
1 polymer ?
#
loop_
_entity_poly.entity_id
_entity_poly.type
_entity_poly.pdbx_seq_one_letter_code
_entity_poly.pdbx_strand_id
1 'polypeptide(L)'
;MLNYHDYIEPLLKKTYQEPQVLASNSNKRGVLYALLSNYHSWRRRRLPQPGSKHPQDMFIAVYEFTVVDGKQTDFRRAWQVVTEGIYQQCGSYGSRLHRTENPTVFIGYAQWPSQEAWAANRALKGAKYQRAREQMQAWLVSSSTRYCLTVCDDHLA
;
A
#
# COMPACT_ATOMS: atom_id res chain seq x y z
N MET A 1 34.71 -5.94 -15.50
CA MET A 1 33.95 -5.43 -14.33
C MET A 1 32.55 -5.17 -14.85
N LEU A 2 31.61 -6.07 -14.56
CA LEU A 2 30.28 -6.10 -15.19
C LEU A 2 29.38 -5.05 -14.55
N ASN A 3 28.69 -4.26 -15.37
CA ASN A 3 27.94 -3.08 -14.95
C ASN A 3 26.49 -3.49 -14.61
N TYR A 4 25.97 -3.01 -13.48
CA TYR A 4 24.63 -3.33 -12.95
C TYR A 4 23.48 -2.97 -13.91
N HIS A 5 23.72 -2.13 -14.92
CA HIS A 5 22.73 -1.72 -15.92
C HIS A 5 22.50 -2.71 -17.06
N ASP A 6 23.34 -3.74 -17.22
CA ASP A 6 23.22 -4.69 -18.33
C ASP A 6 22.10 -5.72 -18.14
N TYR A 7 21.49 -5.79 -16.94
CA TYR A 7 20.46 -6.78 -16.58
C TYR A 7 19.01 -6.26 -16.62
N ILE A 8 18.79 -4.95 -16.67
CA ILE A 8 17.42 -4.38 -16.52
C ILE A 8 16.66 -4.33 -17.85
N GLU A 9 17.34 -4.09 -18.97
CA GLU A 9 16.71 -3.97 -20.30
C GLU A 9 16.00 -5.26 -20.79
N PRO A 10 16.57 -6.47 -20.67
CA PRO A 10 15.90 -7.69 -21.15
C PRO A 10 14.69 -8.10 -20.30
N LEU A 11 14.69 -7.75 -19.00
CA LEU A 11 13.64 -8.11 -18.06
C LEU A 11 12.39 -7.22 -18.18
N LEU A 12 12.56 -5.93 -18.50
CA LEU A 12 11.44 -5.01 -18.68
C LEU A 12 10.63 -5.26 -19.96
N LYS A 13 11.27 -5.74 -21.03
CA LYS A 13 10.56 -6.02 -22.30
C LYS A 13 9.64 -7.24 -22.25
N LYS A 14 9.78 -8.13 -21.27
CA LYS A 14 8.90 -9.31 -21.10
C LYS A 14 7.63 -9.03 -20.29
N THR A 15 7.59 -7.97 -19.50
CA THR A 15 6.51 -7.71 -18.53
C THR A 15 5.81 -6.36 -18.69
N TYR A 16 6.17 -5.59 -19.73
CA TYR A 16 5.47 -4.33 -20.03
C TYR A 16 5.11 -4.26 -21.52
N GLN A 17 3.82 -4.39 -21.82
CA GLN A 17 3.23 -3.98 -23.09
C GLN A 17 2.37 -2.74 -22.81
N GLU A 18 2.75 -1.61 -23.39
CA GLU A 18 2.05 -0.34 -23.26
C GLU A 18 0.64 -0.47 -23.90
N PRO A 19 -0.46 -0.16 -23.20
CA PRO A 19 -1.79 -0.20 -23.81
C PRO A 19 -1.87 0.87 -24.91
N GLN A 20 -2.18 0.45 -26.14
CA GLN A 20 -2.45 1.40 -27.21
C GLN A 20 -3.68 2.24 -26.89
N VAL A 21 -3.46 3.53 -26.69
CA VAL A 21 -4.50 4.53 -26.43
C VAL A 21 -5.35 4.68 -27.69
N LEU A 22 -6.57 4.15 -27.67
CA LEU A 22 -7.61 4.50 -28.63
C LEU A 22 -8.05 5.94 -28.35
N ALA A 23 -7.62 6.85 -29.21
CA ALA A 23 -8.16 8.19 -29.29
C ALA A 23 -9.63 8.13 -29.75
N SER A 24 -10.55 8.73 -28.99
CA SER A 24 -11.73 9.36 -29.61
C SER A 24 -12.32 10.50 -28.74
N ASN A 25 -12.27 11.68 -29.36
CA ASN A 25 -13.22 12.78 -29.38
C ASN A 25 -13.92 13.28 -28.10
N SER A 26 -13.45 14.46 -27.70
CA SER A 26 -14.19 15.68 -27.37
C SER A 26 -15.67 15.59 -26.96
N ASN A 27 -15.91 16.25 -25.81
CA ASN A 27 -17.06 17.10 -25.48
C ASN A 27 -18.02 16.53 -24.43
N LYS A 28 -17.83 16.96 -23.17
CA LYS A 28 -18.87 17.60 -22.34
C LYS A 28 -18.27 18.10 -21.02
N ARG A 29 -18.23 19.43 -20.88
CA ARG A 29 -17.98 20.14 -19.63
C ARG A 29 -19.15 19.91 -18.66
N GLY A 30 -18.82 19.78 -17.37
CA GLY A 30 -19.76 19.93 -16.27
C GLY A 30 -20.23 18.60 -15.70
N VAL A 31 -19.51 18.09 -14.69
CA VAL A 31 -19.96 17.47 -13.41
C VAL A 31 -18.72 16.79 -12.81
N LEU A 32 -17.80 17.55 -12.19
CA LEU A 32 -16.66 16.96 -11.47
C LEU A 32 -16.10 17.84 -10.34
N TYR A 33 -16.92 18.75 -9.81
CA TYR A 33 -16.59 19.54 -8.62
C TYR A 33 -17.52 19.15 -7.46
N ALA A 34 -17.33 17.96 -6.89
CA ALA A 34 -17.96 17.61 -5.59
C ALA A 34 -17.32 16.41 -4.84
N LEU A 35 -16.20 15.81 -5.28
CA LEU A 35 -15.60 14.63 -4.60
C LEU A 35 -14.09 14.73 -4.36
N LEU A 36 -13.52 15.95 -4.31
CA LEU A 36 -12.07 16.17 -4.15
C LEU A 36 -11.67 16.97 -2.91
N SER A 37 -12.57 17.21 -1.94
CA SER A 37 -12.23 18.01 -0.75
C SER A 37 -11.76 17.22 0.48
N ASN A 38 -11.80 15.88 0.49
CA ASN A 38 -11.42 15.10 1.69
C ASN A 38 -10.09 14.33 1.58
N TYR A 39 -9.34 14.44 0.47
CA TYR A 39 -8.12 13.65 0.27
C TYR A 39 -6.80 14.37 0.63
N HIS A 40 -6.83 15.66 0.98
CA HIS A 40 -5.61 16.50 0.96
C HIS A 40 -5.16 17.13 2.29
N SER A 41 -5.61 16.67 3.46
CA SER A 41 -5.06 17.14 4.76
C SER A 41 -4.23 16.12 5.55
N TRP A 42 -3.97 14.93 4.99
CA TRP A 42 -3.40 13.79 5.73
C TRP A 42 -1.85 13.78 5.78
N ARG A 43 -1.17 14.73 5.13
CA ARG A 43 0.29 14.82 5.04
C ARG A 43 0.94 15.57 6.21
N ARG A 44 0.44 15.44 7.45
CA ARG A 44 1.30 15.71 8.61
C ARG A 44 2.19 14.49 8.82
N ARG A 45 3.35 14.52 8.17
CA ARG A 45 4.38 13.50 8.33
C ARG A 45 4.61 13.31 9.83
N ARG A 46 4.34 12.12 10.36
CA ARG A 46 5.15 11.61 11.47
C ARG A 46 6.50 11.28 10.83
N LEU A 47 7.26 12.33 10.52
CA LEU A 47 8.68 12.15 10.29
C LEU A 47 9.24 11.54 11.57
N PRO A 48 10.29 10.71 11.44
CA PRO A 48 11.01 10.25 12.60
C PRO A 48 11.37 11.46 13.48
N GLN A 49 11.13 11.35 14.79
CA GLN A 49 11.49 12.41 15.74
C GLN A 49 12.98 12.72 15.59
N PRO A 50 13.43 13.97 15.78
CA PRO A 50 14.85 14.31 15.77
C PRO A 50 15.58 13.43 16.81
N GLY A 51 16.28 12.40 16.34
CA GLY A 51 16.93 11.39 17.20
C GLY A 51 16.81 9.93 16.76
N SER A 52 15.95 9.58 15.79
CA SER A 52 15.98 8.23 15.20
C SER A 52 17.17 8.08 14.24
N LYS A 53 17.99 7.07 14.50
CA LYS A 53 19.28 6.84 13.85
C LYS A 53 19.07 6.19 12.48
N HIS A 54 19.21 6.96 11.40
CA HIS A 54 19.36 6.48 10.01
C HIS A 54 18.19 5.67 9.38
N PRO A 55 18.00 5.74 8.04
CA PRO A 55 17.03 4.92 7.31
C PRO A 55 17.20 3.41 7.52
N GLN A 56 18.42 2.99 7.90
CA GLN A 56 18.84 1.61 8.14
C GLN A 56 18.08 0.90 9.28
N ASP A 57 17.37 1.65 10.13
CA ASP A 57 16.58 1.08 11.22
C ASP A 57 15.11 0.81 10.84
N MET A 58 14.65 1.29 9.67
CA MET A 58 13.25 1.13 9.25
C MET A 58 12.97 -0.27 8.71
N PHE A 59 11.78 -0.77 9.05
CA PHE A 59 11.32 -2.09 8.66
C PHE A 59 10.13 -2.01 7.71
N ILE A 60 10.17 -2.81 6.65
CA ILE A 60 9.11 -2.94 5.66
C ILE A 60 8.51 -4.34 5.73
N ALA A 61 7.19 -4.39 5.77
CA ALA A 61 6.45 -5.63 5.50
C ALA A 61 5.75 -5.52 4.14
N VAL A 62 5.98 -6.51 3.29
CA VAL A 62 5.28 -6.68 2.01
C VAL A 62 4.28 -7.81 2.16
N TYR A 63 3.01 -7.51 1.95
CA TYR A 63 1.91 -8.45 2.01
C TYR A 63 1.38 -8.76 0.62
N GLU A 64 0.97 -9.99 0.41
CA GLU A 64 0.11 -10.36 -0.72
C GLU A 64 -1.26 -10.77 -0.21
N PHE A 65 -2.29 -10.23 -0.84
CA PHE A 65 -3.68 -10.50 -0.58
C PHE A 65 -4.32 -11.05 -1.85
N THR A 66 -4.84 -12.27 -1.78
CA THR A 66 -5.75 -12.80 -2.82
C THR A 66 -7.17 -12.56 -2.35
N VAL A 67 -7.95 -11.83 -3.13
CA VAL A 67 -9.31 -11.38 -2.80
C VAL A 67 -10.32 -12.22 -3.57
N VAL A 68 -11.48 -12.48 -2.94
CA VAL A 68 -12.62 -13.12 -3.61
C VAL A 68 -13.02 -12.30 -4.83
N ASP A 69 -13.27 -12.98 -5.95
CA ASP A 69 -13.65 -12.28 -7.17
C ASP A 69 -14.95 -11.48 -7.01
N GLY A 70 -15.00 -10.30 -7.63
CA GLY A 70 -16.06 -9.30 -7.46
C GLY A 70 -16.05 -8.53 -6.12
N LYS A 71 -15.16 -8.84 -5.16
CA LYS A 71 -15.08 -8.16 -3.85
C LYS A 71 -13.94 -7.16 -3.71
N GLN A 72 -13.18 -6.91 -4.77
CA GLN A 72 -11.98 -6.07 -4.77
C GLN A 72 -12.26 -4.64 -4.28
N THR A 73 -13.39 -4.05 -4.66
CA THR A 73 -13.76 -2.70 -4.23
C THR A 73 -14.06 -2.66 -2.73
N ASP A 74 -14.81 -3.64 -2.21
CA ASP A 74 -15.16 -3.70 -0.79
C ASP A 74 -13.93 -4.02 0.06
N PHE A 75 -13.07 -4.93 -0.40
CA PHE A 75 -11.76 -5.19 0.18
C PHE A 75 -10.93 -3.90 0.31
N ARG A 76 -10.80 -3.12 -0.76
CA ARG A 76 -10.02 -1.86 -0.74
C ARG A 76 -10.57 -0.85 0.27
N ARG A 77 -11.90 -0.69 0.35
CA ARG A 77 -12.53 0.21 1.34
C ARG A 77 -12.24 -0.25 2.77
N ALA A 78 -12.41 -1.55 3.04
CA ALA A 78 -12.13 -2.12 4.36
C ALA A 78 -10.63 -2.02 4.72
N TRP A 79 -9.74 -2.36 3.78
CA TRP A 79 -8.29 -2.25 3.92
C TRP A 79 -7.84 -0.83 4.28
N GLN A 80 -8.43 0.19 3.63
CA GLN A 80 -8.12 1.59 3.92
C GLN A 80 -8.46 1.95 5.37
N VAL A 81 -9.63 1.54 5.87
CA VAL A 81 -10.04 1.79 7.26
C VAL A 81 -9.17 1.04 8.26
N VAL A 82 -8.83 -0.22 7.98
CA VAL A 82 -7.90 -1.01 8.82
C VAL A 82 -6.53 -0.34 8.88
N THR A 83 -6.01 0.09 7.74
CA THR A 83 -4.70 0.74 7.63
C THR A 83 -4.68 2.09 8.35
N GLU A 84 -5.76 2.86 8.27
CA GLU A 84 -5.95 4.07 9.08
C GLU A 84 -5.86 3.74 10.59
N GLY A 85 -6.55 2.69 11.04
CA GLY A 85 -6.49 2.25 12.43
C GLY A 85 -5.07 1.86 12.87
N ILE A 86 -4.36 1.08 12.04
CA ILE A 86 -2.97 0.68 12.31
C ILE A 86 -2.05 1.90 12.40
N TYR A 87 -2.19 2.85 11.48
CA TYR A 87 -1.41 4.08 11.47
C TYR A 87 -1.65 4.92 12.74
N GLN A 88 -2.92 5.09 13.14
CA GLN A 88 -3.29 5.91 14.29
C GLN A 88 -2.94 5.24 15.62
N GLN A 89 -3.10 3.92 15.74
CA GLN A 89 -3.09 3.20 17.02
C GLN A 89 -1.85 2.31 17.24
N CYS A 90 -1.18 1.87 16.17
CA CYS A 90 -0.09 0.89 16.25
C CYS A 90 1.28 1.46 15.88
N GLY A 91 1.37 2.73 15.47
CA GLY A 91 2.66 3.40 15.26
C GLY A 91 3.36 3.06 13.93
N SER A 92 2.64 2.49 12.94
CA SER A 92 3.19 2.38 11.59
C SER A 92 3.39 3.77 10.96
N TYR A 93 4.24 3.85 9.93
CA TYR A 93 4.38 5.05 9.09
C TYR A 93 3.39 5.06 7.90
N GLY A 94 2.44 4.12 7.90
CA GLY A 94 1.42 3.98 6.88
C GLY A 94 1.73 2.85 5.90
N SER A 95 0.84 2.70 4.91
CA SER A 95 0.95 1.65 3.90
C SER A 95 0.40 2.12 2.56
N ARG A 96 0.91 1.53 1.48
CA ARG A 96 0.37 1.65 0.12
C ARG A 96 -0.17 0.29 -0.32
N LEU A 97 -1.29 0.31 -1.03
CA LEU A 97 -1.88 -0.87 -1.64
C LEU A 97 -1.74 -0.77 -3.16
N HIS A 98 -1.23 -1.82 -3.78
CA HIS A 98 -0.97 -1.92 -5.20
C HIS A 98 -1.82 -3.03 -5.82
N ARG A 99 -2.25 -2.83 -7.06
CA ARG A 99 -2.85 -3.88 -7.88
C ARG A 99 -1.75 -4.61 -8.63
N THR A 100 -1.91 -5.90 -8.82
CA THR A 100 -1.05 -6.68 -9.72
C THR A 100 -1.74 -6.84 -11.09
N GLU A 101 -1.07 -7.49 -12.02
CA GLU A 101 -1.66 -7.93 -13.29
C GLU A 101 -2.81 -8.92 -13.08
N ASN A 102 -2.76 -9.71 -12.01
CA ASN A 102 -3.89 -10.54 -11.61
C ASN A 102 -4.96 -9.66 -10.93
N PRO A 103 -6.19 -9.57 -11.48
CA PRO A 103 -7.22 -8.66 -10.99
C PRO A 103 -7.69 -8.94 -9.56
N THR A 104 -7.47 -10.14 -9.03
CA THR A 104 -7.84 -10.53 -7.66
C THR A 104 -6.68 -10.43 -6.67
N VAL A 105 -5.46 -10.12 -7.10
CA VAL A 105 -4.27 -10.08 -6.24
C VAL A 105 -3.79 -8.65 -6.02
N PHE A 106 -3.57 -8.32 -4.74
CA PHE A 106 -3.08 -7.02 -4.28
C PHE A 106 -1.81 -7.16 -3.45
N ILE A 107 -0.92 -6.16 -3.55
CA ILE A 107 0.31 -6.07 -2.75
C ILE A 107 0.21 -4.89 -1.78
N GLY A 108 0.35 -5.16 -0.49
CA GLY A 108 0.46 -4.14 0.54
C GLY A 108 1.92 -3.89 0.89
N TYR A 109 2.38 -2.65 0.84
CA TYR A 109 3.70 -2.23 1.31
C TYR A 109 3.52 -1.37 2.57
N ALA A 110 4.00 -1.81 3.73
CA ALA A 110 3.82 -1.11 4.99
C ALA A 110 5.16 -0.76 5.64
N GLN A 111 5.29 0.51 6.06
CA GLN A 111 6.49 1.01 6.72
C GLN A 111 6.31 1.05 8.23
N TRP A 112 7.34 0.62 8.96
CA TRP A 112 7.36 0.56 10.42
C TRP A 112 8.68 1.12 10.97
N PRO A 113 8.66 1.67 12.20
CA PRO A 113 9.87 2.11 12.87
C PRO A 113 10.91 1.01 13.08
N SER A 114 10.47 -0.24 13.26
CA SER A 114 11.33 -1.42 13.44
C SER A 114 10.55 -2.73 13.25
N GLN A 115 11.26 -3.86 13.21
CA GLN A 115 10.64 -5.20 13.14
C GLN A 115 9.84 -5.52 14.41
N GLU A 116 10.31 -5.09 15.58
CA GLU A 116 9.62 -5.28 16.86
C GLU A 116 8.30 -4.52 16.89
N ALA A 117 8.29 -3.27 16.39
CA ALA A 117 7.07 -2.48 16.26
C ALA A 117 6.06 -3.15 15.31
N TRP A 118 6.54 -3.74 14.23
CA TRP A 118 5.71 -4.55 13.33
C TRP A 118 5.16 -5.81 14.01
N ALA A 119 5.98 -6.55 14.75
CA ALA A 119 5.63 -7.82 15.39
C ALA A 119 4.73 -7.65 16.64
N ALA A 120 4.69 -6.46 17.23
CA ALA A 120 3.85 -6.15 18.38
C ALA A 120 2.35 -6.40 18.10
N ASN A 121 1.55 -6.51 19.16
CA ASN A 121 0.12 -6.73 19.03
C ASN A 121 -0.56 -5.54 18.33
N ARG A 122 -1.19 -5.81 17.18
CA ARG A 122 -1.92 -4.83 16.35
C ARG A 122 -3.43 -4.92 16.56
N ALA A 123 -3.88 -5.09 17.81
CA ALA A 123 -5.30 -5.08 18.14
C ALA A 123 -5.86 -3.66 17.94
N LEU A 124 -6.87 -3.53 17.08
CA LEU A 124 -7.52 -2.25 16.81
C LEU A 124 -8.68 -2.04 17.78
N LYS A 125 -8.73 -0.86 18.39
CA LYS A 125 -9.79 -0.44 19.31
C LYS A 125 -10.84 0.37 18.55
N GLY A 126 -12.11 0.11 18.86
CA GLY A 126 -13.26 0.84 18.31
C GLY A 126 -13.99 0.07 17.22
N ALA A 127 -15.33 0.12 17.27
CA ALA A 127 -16.21 -0.68 16.43
C ALA A 127 -15.98 -0.47 14.92
N LYS A 128 -15.67 0.77 14.50
CA LYS A 128 -15.32 1.11 13.10
C LYS A 128 -14.18 0.23 12.58
N TYR A 129 -13.07 0.16 13.33
CA TYR A 129 -11.86 -0.53 12.90
C TYR A 129 -11.99 -2.06 13.05
N GLN A 130 -12.69 -2.52 14.08
CA GLN A 130 -12.97 -3.94 14.29
C GLN A 130 -13.84 -4.49 13.16
N ARG A 131 -14.96 -3.84 12.86
CA ARG A 131 -15.85 -4.22 11.75
C ARG A 131 -15.12 -4.18 10.40
N ALA A 132 -14.30 -3.16 10.15
CA ALA A 132 -13.53 -3.10 8.90
C ALA A 132 -12.52 -4.25 8.80
N ARG A 133 -11.92 -4.68 9.91
CA ARG A 133 -10.99 -5.82 9.93
C ARG A 133 -11.71 -7.13 9.62
N GLU A 134 -12.87 -7.35 10.22
CA GLU A 134 -13.73 -8.50 9.92
C GLU A 134 -14.15 -8.53 8.45
N GLN A 135 -14.61 -7.40 7.92
CA GLN A 135 -14.97 -7.27 6.50
C GLN A 135 -13.79 -7.53 5.57
N MET A 136 -12.62 -6.96 5.87
CA MET A 136 -11.41 -7.20 5.09
C MET A 136 -11.06 -8.69 5.06
N GLN A 137 -11.12 -9.36 6.21
CA GLN A 137 -10.85 -10.80 6.32
C GLN A 137 -11.87 -11.64 5.57
N ALA A 138 -13.15 -11.30 5.61
CA ALA A 138 -14.21 -12.03 4.91
C ALA A 138 -14.05 -12.02 3.38
N TRP A 139 -13.34 -11.04 2.81
CA TRP A 139 -13.11 -10.92 1.37
C TRP A 139 -11.78 -11.51 0.91
N LEU A 140 -10.97 -12.08 1.81
CA LEU A 140 -9.72 -12.71 1.46
C LEU A 140 -9.91 -14.21 1.18
N VAL A 141 -9.38 -14.66 0.05
CA VAL A 141 -9.07 -16.08 -0.19
C VAL A 141 -7.81 -16.46 0.57
N SER A 142 -6.79 -15.59 0.53
CA SER A 142 -5.53 -15.79 1.25
C SER A 142 -4.84 -14.46 1.55
N SER A 143 -3.99 -14.47 2.58
CA SER A 143 -3.12 -13.35 2.93
C SER A 143 -1.80 -13.91 3.45
N SER A 144 -0.68 -13.37 2.97
CA SER A 144 0.64 -13.75 3.44
C SER A 144 1.59 -12.57 3.49
N THR A 145 2.55 -12.60 4.42
CA THR A 145 3.71 -11.71 4.37
C THR A 145 4.71 -12.34 3.41
N ARG A 146 4.95 -11.69 2.27
CA ARG A 146 5.90 -12.16 1.25
C ARG A 146 7.33 -11.79 1.59
N TYR A 147 7.54 -10.59 2.13
CA TYR A 147 8.86 -10.11 2.48
C TYR A 147 8.87 -9.28 3.77
N CYS A 148 9.97 -9.40 4.49
CA CYS A 148 10.39 -8.54 5.59
C CYS A 148 11.70 -7.88 5.13
N LEU A 149 11.71 -6.57 4.97
CA LEU A 149 12.84 -5.85 4.36
C LEU A 149 13.37 -4.78 5.31
N THR A 150 14.70 -4.62 5.32
CA THR A 150 15.39 -3.48 5.91
C THR A 150 15.57 -2.41 4.83
N VAL A 151 15.33 -1.14 5.17
CA VAL A 151 15.55 -0.03 4.24
C VAL A 151 17.03 0.33 4.21
N CYS A 152 17.72 0.08 3.10
CA CYS A 152 19.12 0.49 2.95
C CYS A 152 19.25 1.99 2.59
N ASP A 153 18.41 2.44 1.66
CA ASP A 153 18.40 3.78 1.07
C ASP A 153 16.95 4.25 0.88
N ASP A 154 16.67 5.54 1.13
CA ASP A 154 15.31 6.10 1.01
C ASP A 154 15.30 7.43 0.26
N HIS A 155 14.57 7.47 -0.86
CA HIS A 155 14.30 8.66 -1.67
C HIS A 155 12.80 8.96 -1.79
N LEU A 156 11.96 8.37 -0.93
CA LEU A 156 10.52 8.59 -0.94
C LEU A 156 10.19 9.97 -0.34
N ALA A 157 9.53 10.82 -1.14
CA ALA A 157 9.27 12.24 -0.84
C ALA A 157 8.07 12.52 0.08
#